data_AF-A0A6N9P7R3-F1
#
_entry.id   AF-A0A6N9P7R3-F1
#
_cell.length_a   1.000
_cell.length_b   1.000
_cell.length_c   1.000
_cell.angle_alpha   90.00
_cell.angle_beta   90.00
_cell.angle_gamma   90.00
#
_symmetry.space_group_name_H-M   'P 1'
#
loop_
_entity.id
_entity.type
_entity.pdbx_description
1 polymer ?
#
loop_
_entity_poly.entity_id
_entity_poly.type
_entity_poly.pdbx_seq_one_letter_code
_entity_poly.pdbx_strand_id
1 'polypeptide(L)' 'MSNIQTISELCGICEALVHIVEEQRKALAQHDALVLEDEITKTRSRYTALLGAEEWPDDCQQQEE' A
#
# COMPACT_ATOMS: atom_id res chain seq x y z
N MET A 1 -12.41 11.97 38.68
CA MET A 1 -12.45 10.64 38.03
C MET A 1 -11.74 9.66 38.93
N SER A 2 -12.27 8.45 39.10
CA SER A 2 -11.56 7.39 39.83
C SER A 2 -10.49 6.75 38.95
N ASN A 3 -9.47 6.14 39.56
CA ASN A 3 -8.42 5.44 38.82
C ASN A 3 -8.98 4.36 37.88
N ILE A 4 -10.07 3.70 38.27
CA ILE A 4 -10.74 2.68 37.45
C ILE A 4 -11.39 3.31 36.22
N GLN A 5 -12.02 4.48 36.35
CA GLN A 5 -12.59 5.20 35.21
C GLN A 5 -11.49 5.63 34.23
N THR A 6 -10.36 6.13 34.74
CA THR A 6 -9.21 6.50 33.91
C THR A 6 -8.66 5.29 33.14
N ILE A 7 -8.53 4.13 33.80
CA ILE A 7 -8.06 2.90 33.14
C ILE A 7 -9.04 2.46 32.04
N SER A 8 -10.34 2.52 32.29
CA SER A 8 -11.37 2.17 31.30
C SER A 8 -11.31 3.07 30.07
N GLU A 9 -11.14 4.38 30.27
CA GLU A 9 -10.99 5.34 29.16
C GLU A 9 -9.71 5.07 28.36
N LEU A 10 -8.59 4.79 29.03
CA LEU A 10 -7.33 4.43 28.37
C LEU A 10 -7.47 3.15 27.55
N CYS A 11 -8.20 2.14 28.04
CA CYS A 11 -8.49 0.93 27.26
C CYS A 11 -9.30 1.25 25.99
N GLY A 12 -10.33 2.11 26.09
CA GLY A 12 -11.09 2.56 24.92
C GLY A 12 -10.25 3.35 23.91
N ILE A 13 -9.33 4.19 24.38
CA ILE A 13 -8.37 4.91 23.52
C ILE A 13 -7.46 3.92 22.80
N CYS A 14 -6.96 2.89 23.50
CA CYS A 14 -6.13 1.86 22.88
C CYS A 14 -6.86 1.11 21.77
N GLU A 15 -8.14 0.74 21.96
CA GLU A 15 -8.95 0.10 20.92
C GLU A 15 -9.12 1.02 19.70
N ALA A 16 -9.40 2.30 19.91
CA ALA A 16 -9.50 3.27 18.83
C ALA A 16 -8.18 3.42 18.06
N LEU A 17 -7.03 3.44 18.76
CA LEU A 17 -5.71 3.51 18.14
C LEU A 17 -5.39 2.26 17.31
N VAL A 18 -5.76 1.07 17.78
CA VAL A 18 -5.62 -0.18 17.00
C VAL A 18 -6.39 -0.06 15.69
N HIS A 19 -7.66 0.37 15.74
CA HIS A 19 -8.45 0.55 14.52
C HIS A 19 -7.82 1.56 13.56
N ILE A 20 -7.32 2.70 14.06
CA ILE A 20 -6.66 3.71 13.21
C ILE A 20 -5.44 3.13 12.50
N VAL A 21 -4.59 2.39 13.21
CA VAL A 21 -3.39 1.77 12.65
C VAL A 21 -3.75 0.73 11.59
N GLU A 22 -4.80 -0.06 11.80
CA GLU A 22 -5.27 -1.05 10.81
C GLU A 22 -5.74 -0.40 9.51
N GLU A 23 -6.51 0.69 9.59
CA GLU A 23 -6.98 1.42 8.41
C GLU A 23 -5.83 2.13 7.69
N GLN A 24 -4.88 2.70 8.44
CA GLN A 24 -3.66 3.26 7.86
C GLN A 24 -2.84 2.20 7.12
N ARG A 25 -2.71 0.99 7.69
CA ARG A 25 -2.01 -0.13 7.03
C ARG A 25 -2.69 -0.53 5.72
N LYS A 26 -4.03 -0.58 5.68
CA LYS A 26 -4.79 -0.86 4.45
C LYS A 26 -4.58 0.23 3.39
N ALA A 27 -4.66 1.50 3.80
CA ALA A 27 -4.44 2.63 2.91
C ALA A 27 -3.01 2.65 2.36
N LEU A 28 -2.01 2.33 3.18
CA LEU A 28 -0.61 2.24 2.75
C LEU A 28 -0.41 1.11 1.74
N ALA A 29 -0.98 -0.07 2.00
CA ALA A 29 -0.91 -1.20 1.06
C ALA A 29 -1.57 -0.87 -0.30
N GLN A 30 -2.68 -0.13 -0.30
CA GLN A 30 -3.31 0.35 -1.53
C GLN A 30 -2.45 1.42 -2.22
N HIS A 31 -1.86 2.34 -1.47
CA HIS A 31 -0.99 3.37 -2.01
C HIS A 31 0.28 2.77 -2.64
N ASP A 32 0.92 1.81 -1.98
CA ASP A 32 2.11 1.14 -2.51
C ASP A 32 1.80 0.38 -3.81
N ALA A 33 0.64 -0.27 -3.89
CA ALA A 33 0.19 -0.92 -5.13
C ALA A 33 -0.04 0.09 -6.27
N LEU A 34 -0.65 1.24 -5.98
CA LEU A 34 -0.89 2.31 -6.96
C LEU A 34 0.40 2.97 -7.44
N VAL A 35 1.37 3.21 -6.54
CA VAL A 35 2.67 3.77 -6.89
C VAL A 35 3.43 2.82 -7.81
N LEU A 36 3.42 1.52 -7.51
CA LEU A 36 4.09 0.51 -8.35
C LEU A 36 3.46 0.44 -9.75
N GLU A 37 2.13 0.51 -9.86
CA GLU A 37 1.43 0.53 -11.15
C GLU A 37 1.75 1.78 -11.98
N ASP A 38 1.85 2.96 -11.35
CA ASP A 38 2.27 4.20 -12.01
C ASP A 38 3.73 4.12 -12.48
N GLU A 39 4.63 3.56 -11.67
CA GLU A 39 6.03 3.35 -12.06
C GLU A 39 6.17 2.37 -13.22
N ILE A 40 5.39 1.27 -13.23
CA ILE A 40 5.31 0.32 -14.35
C ILE A 40 4.82 1.05 -15.60
N THR A 41 3.75 1.85 -15.49
CA THR A 41 3.16 2.58 -16.62
C THR A 41 4.14 3.59 -17.23
N LYS A 42 4.83 4.35 -16.38
CA LYS A 42 5.87 5.31 -16.80
C LYS A 42 7.05 4.59 -17.45
N THR A 43 7.48 3.47 -16.88
CA THR A 43 8.58 2.65 -17.42
C THR A 43 8.21 2.07 -18.79
N ARG A 44 7.01 1.51 -18.92
CA ARG A 44 6.46 1.02 -20.19
C ARG A 44 6.42 2.12 -21.24
N SER A 45 5.91 3.30 -20.88
CA SER A 45 5.85 4.45 -21.81
C SER A 45 7.24 4.86 -22.31
N ARG A 46 8.24 4.90 -21.42
CA ARG A 46 9.64 5.21 -21.78
C ARG A 46 10.25 4.12 -22.66
N TYR A 47 10.00 2.86 -22.34
CA TYR A 47 10.50 1.72 -23.12
C TYR A 47 9.91 1.72 -24.53
N THR A 48 8.59 1.85 -24.66
CA THR A 48 7.89 1.95 -25.96
C THR A 48 8.40 3.13 -26.79
N ALA A 49 8.68 4.27 -26.15
CA ALA A 49 9.26 5.42 -26.86
C ALA A 49 10.69 5.17 -27.36
N LEU A 50 11.44 4.29 -26.69
CA LEU A 50 12.85 4.00 -27.00
C LEU A 50 13.00 2.91 -28.08
N LEU A 51 12.21 1.84 -28.00
CA LEU A 51 12.39 0.62 -28.79
C LEU A 51 11.20 0.29 -29.71
N GLY A 52 10.08 1.02 -29.59
CA GLY A 52 8.83 0.71 -30.29
C GLY A 52 7.89 -0.13 -29.43
N ALA A 53 6.61 -0.19 -29.83
CA ALA A 53 5.55 -0.82 -29.04
C ALA A 53 5.62 -2.35 -28.98
N GLU A 54 6.46 -2.98 -29.81
CA GLU A 54 6.44 -4.42 -30.09
C GLU A 54 7.51 -5.22 -29.32
N GLU A 55 8.40 -4.55 -28.58
CA GLU A 55 9.50 -5.22 -27.86
C GLU A 55 9.28 -5.34 -26.35
N TRP A 56 8.20 -4.79 -25.79
CA TRP A 56 7.98 -4.92 -24.34
C TRP A 56 7.87 -6.40 -24.00
N PRO A 57 8.64 -6.91 -23.01
CA PRO A 57 8.53 -8.29 -22.61
C PRO A 57 7.11 -8.51 -22.07
N ASP A 58 6.27 -9.12 -22.89
CA ASP A 58 5.01 -9.66 -22.45
C ASP A 58 5.36 -10.66 -21.35
N ASP A 59 4.89 -10.34 -20.15
CA ASP A 59 5.05 -11.10 -18.93
C ASP A 59 6.47 -11.08 -18.32
N CYS A 60 6.77 -10.01 -17.57
CA CYS A 60 7.37 -10.19 -16.24
C CYS A 60 6.36 -10.87 -15.29
N GLN A 61 5.76 -12.00 -15.71
CA GLN A 61 5.03 -12.86 -14.79
C GLN A 61 6.08 -13.55 -13.92
N GLN A 62 6.04 -13.17 -12.64
CA GLN A 62 6.60 -13.85 -11.48
C GLN A 62 6.77 -15.36 -11.74
N GLN A 63 7.99 -15.77 -12.09
CA GLN A 63 8.51 -17.06 -11.66
C GLN A 63 9.08 -16.85 -10.26
N GLU A 64 8.21 -16.90 -9.27
CA GLU A 64 8.61 -17.24 -7.90
C GLU A 64 8.32 -18.75 -7.75
N GLU A 65 9.37 -19.57 -7.86
CA GLU A 65 9.40 -20.97 -7.38
C GLU A 65 9.53 -21.02 -5.85
#